data_AF-A0A2M7F9U1-F1
#
_entry.id   AF-A0A2M7F9U1-F1
#
_cell.length_a   1.000
_cell.length_b   1.000
_cell.length_c   1.000
_cell.angle_alpha   90.00
_cell.angle_beta   90.00
_cell.angle_gamma   90.00
#
_symmetry.space_group_name_H-M   'P 1'
#
loop_
_entity.id
_entity.type
_entity.pdbx_description
1 polymer ?
#
loop_
_entity_poly.entity_id
_entity_poly.type
_entity_poly.pdbx_seq_one_letter_code
_entity_poly.pdbx_strand_id
1 'polypeptide(L)'
;FRAERSDPWIRKISSVIANSVRNALTHEEIKDIACSLKAYKRECLQKVKLYNGMHRFLPTLFKMEGFRVIEVRVGHYPRRHGTAKYNIRNRIFRSFVDLLAVLWMKKRQLNYRIREDISDKGE
;
A
#
# COMPACT_ATOMS: atom_id res chain seq x y z
N PHE A 1 3.65 11.87 1.14
CA PHE A 1 2.26 12.36 1.16
C PHE A 1 2.20 13.76 0.55
N ARG A 2 1.06 14.12 -0.05
CA ARG A 2 0.83 15.45 -0.64
C ARG A 2 0.46 16.46 0.45
N ALA A 3 1.25 17.51 0.63
CA ALA A 3 1.02 18.50 1.70
C ALA A 3 -0.05 19.54 1.35
N GLU A 4 -0.07 20.06 0.12
CA GLU A 4 -0.93 21.17 -0.28
C GLU A 4 -2.01 20.69 -1.25
N ARG A 5 -3.02 19.98 -0.73
CA ARG A 5 -4.15 19.52 -1.55
C ARG A 5 -5.20 20.61 -1.67
N SER A 6 -5.36 21.17 -2.87
CA SER A 6 -6.52 22.00 -3.25
C SER A 6 -7.67 21.14 -3.85
N ASP A 7 -7.97 20.01 -3.20
CA ASP A 7 -9.10 19.15 -3.57
C ASP A 7 -10.40 19.63 -2.88
N PRO A 8 -11.58 19.42 -3.49
CA PRO A 8 -12.86 19.72 -2.86
C PRO A 8 -13.04 18.93 -1.56
N TRP A 9 -13.70 19.53 -0.56
CA TRP A 9 -13.80 19.00 0.80
C TRP A 9 -14.33 17.55 0.86
N ILE A 10 -15.31 17.22 0.02
CA ILE A 10 -15.89 15.87 -0.10
C ILE A 10 -14.81 14.81 -0.46
N ARG A 11 -13.84 15.17 -1.31
CA ARG A 11 -12.73 14.27 -1.69
C ARG A 11 -11.70 14.12 -0.58
N LYS A 12 -11.48 15.18 0.21
CA LYS A 12 -10.58 15.11 1.38
C LYS A 12 -11.16 14.18 2.44
N ILE A 13 -12.42 14.38 2.82
CA ILE A 13 -13.10 13.59 3.84
C ILE A 13 -13.18 12.11 3.43
N SER A 14 -13.63 11.83 2.21
CA SER A 14 -13.70 10.43 1.72
C SER A 14 -12.33 9.76 1.66
N SER A 15 -11.27 10.50 1.31
CA SER A 15 -9.90 9.98 1.34
C SER A 15 -9.42 9.70 2.77
N VAL A 16 -9.76 10.55 3.75
CA VAL A 16 -9.40 10.36 5.15
C VAL A 16 -10.10 9.13 5.71
N ILE A 17 -11.41 8.98 5.49
CA ILE A 17 -12.18 7.81 5.94
C ILE A 17 -11.62 6.53 5.32
N ALA A 18 -11.39 6.50 4.00
CA ALA A 18 -10.85 5.33 3.32
C ALA A 18 -9.44 4.96 3.82
N ASN A 19 -8.60 5.97 4.07
CA ASN A 19 -7.27 5.74 4.66
C ASN A 19 -7.39 5.24 6.10
N SER A 20 -8.29 5.80 6.91
CA SER A 20 -8.51 5.40 8.30
C SER A 20 -9.00 3.95 8.41
N VAL A 21 -9.99 3.56 7.59
CA VAL A 21 -10.50 2.18 7.56
C VAL A 21 -9.41 1.21 7.15
N ARG A 22 -8.64 1.53 6.09
CA ARG A 22 -7.51 0.70 5.68
C ARG A 22 -6.48 0.59 6.82
N ASN A 23 -6.05 1.71 7.36
CA ASN A 23 -5.03 1.79 8.40
C ASN A 23 -5.43 1.03 9.66
N ALA A 24 -6.70 1.11 10.08
CA ALA A 24 -7.23 0.35 11.21
C ALA A 24 -7.19 -1.17 10.94
N LEU A 25 -7.57 -1.60 9.74
CA LEU A 25 -7.61 -3.03 9.39
C LEU A 25 -6.21 -3.60 9.13
N THR A 26 -5.34 -2.85 8.47
CA THR A 26 -3.97 -3.29 8.16
C THR A 26 -3.00 -3.01 9.31
N HIS A 27 -3.42 -2.33 10.38
CA HIS A 27 -2.54 -1.81 11.44
C HIS A 27 -1.35 -1.03 10.87
N GLU A 28 -1.64 -0.08 9.96
CA GLU A 28 -0.63 0.74 9.31
C GLU A 28 -0.92 2.22 9.47
N GLU A 29 0.13 3.04 9.45
CA GLU A 29 0.00 4.50 9.42
C GLU A 29 0.45 5.02 8.06
N ILE A 30 -0.45 5.01 7.08
CA ILE A 30 -0.20 5.62 5.76
C ILE A 30 -1.15 6.80 5.57
N LYS A 31 -0.58 8.00 5.41
CA LYS A 31 -1.31 9.27 5.25
C LYS A 31 -1.90 9.42 3.85
N ASP A 32 -1.21 9.01 2.79
CA ASP A 32 -1.69 9.18 1.41
C ASP A 32 -1.31 8.02 0.49
N ILE A 33 -2.13 6.97 0.49
CA ILE A 33 -1.96 5.82 -0.42
C ILE A 33 -2.14 6.21 -1.90
N ALA A 34 -2.95 7.24 -2.16
CA ALA A 34 -3.40 7.66 -3.48
C ALA A 34 -2.44 8.63 -4.17
N CYS A 35 -1.33 8.97 -3.51
CA CYS A 35 -0.22 9.65 -4.14
C CYS A 35 0.28 8.80 -5.32
N SER A 36 0.36 9.39 -6.51
CA SER A 36 0.87 8.72 -7.71
C SER A 36 2.38 8.52 -7.66
N LEU A 37 3.09 9.38 -6.94
CA LEU A 37 4.52 9.27 -6.76
C LEU A 37 4.83 8.21 -5.70
N LYS A 38 5.46 7.13 -6.14
CA LYS A 38 5.92 6.00 -5.32
C LYS A 38 7.27 5.57 -5.87
N ALA A 39 8.26 5.41 -5.00
CA ALA A 39 9.61 4.97 -5.37
C ALA A 39 9.98 3.76 -4.51
N TYR A 40 10.54 2.73 -5.14
CA TYR A 40 10.85 1.45 -4.50
C TYR A 40 12.22 0.97 -4.96
N LYS A 41 12.95 0.29 -4.08
CA LYS A 41 14.16 -0.45 -4.47
C LYS A 41 13.76 -1.68 -5.27
N ARG A 42 14.63 -2.11 -6.18
CA ARG A 42 14.42 -3.32 -7.01
C ARG A 42 14.22 -4.57 -6.14
N GLU A 43 15.01 -4.71 -5.07
CA GLU A 43 14.95 -5.82 -4.12
C GLU A 43 13.56 -6.01 -3.51
N CYS A 44 12.86 -4.91 -3.23
CA CYS A 44 11.49 -4.96 -2.71
C CYS A 44 10.52 -5.61 -3.69
N LEU A 45 10.63 -5.27 -4.98
CA LEU A 45 9.78 -5.81 -6.03
C LEU A 45 10.04 -7.29 -6.31
N GLN A 46 11.28 -7.76 -6.11
CA GLN A 46 11.63 -9.17 -6.29
C GLN A 46 11.00 -10.09 -5.23
N LYS A 47 10.71 -9.56 -4.04
CA LYS A 47 10.12 -10.32 -2.93
C LYS A 47 8.60 -10.35 -2.93
N VAL A 48 7.94 -9.44 -3.67
CA VAL A 48 6.48 -9.34 -3.69
C VAL A 48 5.90 -9.92 -4.98
N LYS A 49 4.85 -10.73 -4.86
CA LYS A 49 4.06 -11.17 -6.02
C LYS A 49 3.14 -10.06 -6.51
N LEU A 50 3.16 -9.81 -7.82
CA LEU A 50 2.30 -8.83 -8.46
C LEU A 50 0.95 -9.45 -8.83
N TYR A 51 -0.12 -8.79 -8.43
CA TYR A 51 -1.49 -9.17 -8.80
C TYR A 51 -2.19 -7.97 -9.45
N ASN A 52 -3.20 -8.26 -10.27
CA ASN A 52 -4.03 -7.21 -10.85
C ASN A 52 -4.70 -6.39 -9.72
N GLY A 53 -4.63 -5.05 -9.80
CA GLY A 53 -5.19 -4.15 -8.78
C GLY A 53 -4.32 -3.92 -7.53
N MET A 54 -3.44 -4.86 -7.18
CA MET A 54 -2.65 -4.82 -5.92
C MET A 54 -1.54 -3.76 -5.88
N HIS A 55 -1.27 -3.07 -6.99
CA HIS A 55 -0.36 -1.91 -7.01
C HIS A 55 -0.72 -0.84 -5.97
N ARG A 56 -2.00 -0.78 -5.56
CA ARG A 56 -2.50 0.14 -4.52
C ARG A 56 -2.02 -0.23 -3.11
N PHE A 57 -1.74 -1.51 -2.88
CA PHE A 57 -1.34 -2.10 -1.61
C PHE A 57 0.14 -2.49 -1.57
N LEU A 58 0.94 -2.09 -2.57
CA LEU A 58 2.39 -2.32 -2.56
C LEU A 58 3.07 -1.89 -1.26
N PRO A 59 2.77 -0.72 -0.65
CA PRO A 59 3.30 -0.37 0.67
C PRO A 59 3.04 -1.44 1.74
N THR A 60 1.84 -1.98 1.78
CA THR A 60 1.42 -3.00 2.74
C THR A 60 2.10 -4.35 2.44
N LEU A 61 2.17 -4.73 1.17
CA LEU A 61 2.87 -5.96 0.74
C LEU A 61 4.37 -5.89 1.08
N PHE A 62 5.02 -4.73 0.88
CA PHE A 62 6.43 -4.58 1.27
C PHE A 62 6.62 -4.69 2.78
N LYS A 63 5.72 -4.13 3.58
CA LYS A 63 5.78 -4.28 5.05
C LYS A 63 5.56 -5.73 5.49
N MET A 64 4.67 -6.46 4.81
CA MET A 64 4.48 -7.90 5.04
C MET A 64 5.78 -8.67 4.80
N GLU A 65 6.51 -8.36 3.74
CA GLU A 65 7.84 -8.95 3.46
C GLU A 65 8.97 -8.41 4.37
N GLY A 66 8.65 -7.58 5.37
CA GLY A 66 9.61 -7.05 6.35
C GLY A 66 10.34 -5.78 5.93
N PHE A 67 9.97 -5.15 4.80
CA PHE A 67 10.58 -3.89 4.38
C PHE A 67 9.98 -2.69 5.13
N ARG A 68 10.78 -1.61 5.21
CA ARG A 68 10.33 -0.33 5.75
C ARG A 68 9.76 0.55 4.65
N VAL A 69 8.63 1.17 4.93
CA VAL A 69 8.00 2.16 4.05
C VAL A 69 7.86 3.47 4.80
N ILE A 70 8.36 4.54 4.19
CA ILE A 70 8.28 5.91 4.72
C ILE A 70 7.49 6.80 3.76
N GLU A 71 6.86 7.85 4.29
CA GLU A 71 6.20 8.86 3.48
C GLU A 71 6.97 10.17 3.50
N VAL A 72 7.42 10.62 2.33
CA VAL A 72 8.10 11.92 2.17
C VAL A 72 7.10 12.99 1.77
N ARG A 73 7.24 14.20 2.32
CA ARG A 73 6.43 15.36 1.94
C ARG A 73 6.72 15.74 0.50
N VAL A 74 5.70 15.82 -0.34
CA VAL A 74 5.83 16.24 -1.75
C VAL A 74 4.80 17.30 -2.10
N GLY A 75 5.20 18.24 -2.96
CA GLY A 75 4.30 19.26 -3.51
C GLY A 75 3.22 18.62 -4.37
N HIS A 76 2.00 19.18 -4.33
CA HIS A 76 0.91 18.71 -5.16
C HIS A 76 0.49 19.80 -6.14
N TYR A 77 0.64 19.52 -7.43
CA TYR A 77 0.19 20.41 -8.49
C TYR A 77 -1.16 19.95 -9.04
N PRO A 78 -2.12 20.87 -9.26
CA PRO A 78 -3.39 20.53 -9.87
C PRO A 78 -3.15 20.03 -11.30
N ARG A 79 -3.97 19.07 -11.73
CA ARG A 79 -3.93 18.62 -13.13
C ARG A 79 -4.38 19.76 -14.03
N ARG A 80 -3.59 20.07 -15.07
CA ARG A 80 -3.93 21.08 -16.07
C ARG A 80 -4.87 20.56 -17.16
N HIS A 81 -4.82 19.27 -17.46
CA HIS A 81 -5.58 18.65 -18.56
C HIS A 81 -6.13 17.28 -18.19
N GLY A 82 -7.27 16.91 -18.81
CA GLY A 82 -7.91 15.59 -18.70
C GLY A 82 -8.94 15.46 -17.58
N THR A 83 -10.04 14.79 -17.88
CA THR A 83 -11.04 14.39 -16.89
C THR A 83 -10.62 13.09 -16.22
N ALA A 84 -11.04 12.88 -14.97
CA ALA A 84 -10.82 11.60 -14.31
C ALA A 84 -11.64 10.50 -15.00
N LYS A 85 -10.99 9.71 -15.87
CA LYS A 85 -11.60 8.63 -16.69
C LYS A 85 -12.14 7.42 -15.90
N TYR A 86 -12.33 7.53 -14.59
CA TYR A 86 -12.68 6.38 -13.74
C TYR A 86 -13.99 6.59 -12.99
N ASN A 87 -14.94 5.67 -13.19
CA ASN A 87 -16.18 5.59 -12.44
C ASN A 87 -15.86 5.32 -10.95
N ILE A 88 -16.11 6.31 -10.09
CA ILE A 88 -15.83 6.27 -8.64
C ILE A 88 -16.36 4.96 -8.00
N ARG A 89 -17.56 4.52 -8.38
CA ARG A 89 -18.22 3.32 -7.82
C ARG A 89 -17.43 2.03 -8.09
N ASN A 90 -17.06 1.75 -9.34
CA ASN A 90 -16.29 0.54 -9.67
C ASN A 90 -14.90 0.55 -9.01
N ARG A 91 -14.31 1.74 -8.83
CA ARG A 91 -13.00 1.86 -8.18
C ARG A 91 -13.08 1.57 -6.68
N ILE A 92 -14.11 2.03 -5.99
CA ILE A 92 -14.29 1.79 -4.56
C ILE A 92 -14.51 0.30 -4.31
N PHE A 93 -15.43 -0.33 -5.06
CA PHE A 93 -15.73 -1.75 -4.86
C PHE A 93 -14.51 -2.65 -5.10
N ARG A 94 -13.79 -2.45 -6.22
CA ARG A 94 -12.55 -3.20 -6.48
C ARG A 94 -11.50 -2.98 -5.38
N SER A 95 -11.30 -1.73 -4.94
CA SER A 95 -10.34 -1.44 -3.85
C SER A 95 -10.73 -2.08 -2.53
N PHE A 96 -12.03 -2.23 -2.28
CA PHE A 96 -12.54 -2.86 -1.06
C PHE A 96 -12.33 -4.38 -1.09
N VAL A 97 -12.62 -5.03 -2.22
CA VAL A 97 -12.33 -6.47 -2.40
C VAL A 97 -10.82 -6.72 -2.27
N ASP A 98 -10.00 -5.87 -2.89
CA ASP A 98 -8.54 -5.97 -2.79
C ASP A 98 -8.07 -5.81 -1.33
N LEU A 99 -8.68 -4.91 -0.56
CA LEU A 99 -8.38 -4.74 0.87
C LEU A 99 -8.68 -6.02 1.66
N LEU A 100 -9.84 -6.64 1.44
CA LEU A 100 -10.20 -7.90 2.11
C LEU A 100 -9.21 -9.01 1.77
N ALA A 101 -8.76 -9.09 0.51
CA ALA A 101 -7.75 -10.05 0.08
C ALA A 101 -6.41 -9.81 0.80
N VAL A 102 -5.93 -8.56 0.88
CA VAL A 102 -4.69 -8.23 1.60
C VAL A 102 -4.79 -8.57 3.09
N LEU A 103 -5.95 -8.34 3.72
CA LEU A 103 -6.17 -8.72 5.12
C LEU A 103 -6.12 -10.24 5.31
N TRP A 104 -6.73 -10.98 4.39
CA TRP A 104 -6.66 -12.44 4.39
C TRP A 104 -5.22 -12.93 4.22
N MET A 105 -4.46 -12.34 3.29
CA MET A 105 -3.05 -12.67 3.07
C MET A 105 -2.22 -12.36 4.32
N LYS A 106 -2.40 -11.19 4.93
CA LYS A 106 -1.70 -10.79 6.16
C LYS A 106 -2.01 -11.75 7.32
N LYS A 107 -3.27 -12.15 7.48
CA LYS A 107 -3.68 -13.11 8.52
C LYS A 107 -3.11 -14.52 8.32
N ARG A 108 -2.90 -14.92 7.06
CA ARG A 108 -2.40 -16.25 6.68
C ARG A 108 -0.90 -16.27 6.40
N GLN A 109 -0.20 -15.16 6.61
CA GLN A 109 1.22 -15.06 6.32
C GLN A 109 2.01 -15.94 7.29
N LEU A 110 2.80 -16.84 6.72
CA LEU A 110 3.67 -17.74 7.47
C LEU A 110 5.06 -17.13 7.56
N ASN A 111 5.45 -16.72 8.76
CA ASN A 111 6.78 -16.18 9.03
C ASN A 111 7.66 -17.28 9.61
N TYR A 112 8.11 -18.20 8.76
CA TYR A 112 9.07 -19.22 9.18
C TYR A 112 10.46 -18.60 9.31
N ARG A 113 11.02 -18.67 10.51
CA ARG A 113 12.44 -18.44 10.74
C ARG A 113 13.12 -19.80 10.70
N ILE A 114 13.70 -20.16 9.54
CA ILE A 114 14.51 -21.36 9.43
C ILE A 114 15.71 -21.14 10.35
N ARG A 115 15.82 -21.95 11.41
CA ARG A 115 17.07 -22.05 12.17
C ARG A 115 17.97 -22.98 11.36
N GLU A 116 19.05 -22.42 10.83
CA GLU A 116 20.18 -23.25 10.42
C GLU A 116 20.86 -23.70 11.70
N ASP A 117 20.44 -24.84 12.24
CA ASP A 117 21.29 -25.56 13.17
C ASP A 117 22.44 -26.10 12.32
N ILE A 118 23.52 -25.31 12.27
CA ILE A 118 24.81 -25.75 11.77
C ILE A 118 25.20 -26.90 12.69
N SER A 119 24.92 -28.11 12.22
CA SER A 119 25.58 -29.32 12.65
C SER A 119 27.06 -29.12 12.30
N ASP A 120 27.81 -28.49 13.23
CA ASP A 120 29.25 -28.70 13.36
C ASP A 120 29.46 -30.18 13.69
N LYS A 121 29.43 -31.00 12.63
CA LYS A 121 29.92 -32.37 12.64
C LYS A 121 30.95 -32.50 11.55
N GLY A 122 32.21 -32.48 11.98
CA GLY A 122 33.34 -33.14 11.35
C GLY A 122 34.09 -32.31 10.32
N GLU A 123 35.23 -31.74 10.71
CA GLU A 123 36.54 -32.41 10.65
C GLU A 123 37.52 -31.81 11.66
#